data_AF-A0A8J7VZS2-F1
#
_entry.id   AF-A0A8J7VZS2-F1
#
_cell.length_a   1.000
_cell.length_b   1.000
_cell.length_c   1.000
_cell.angle_alpha   90.00
_cell.angle_beta   90.00
_cell.angle_gamma   90.00
#
_symmetry.space_group_name_H-M   'P 1'
#
loop_
_entity.id
_entity.type
_entity.pdbx_description
1 polymer ?
#
loop_
_entity_poly.entity_id
_entity_poly.type
_entity_poly.pdbx_seq_one_letter_code
_entity_poly.pdbx_strand_id
1 'polypeptide(L)'
;MAHKTLNHDDTKFFYNRLWKLMEKNNISTVKKLATELYEAGLVVVNQKQNYNSDEVNKANAIGSVEKKIQTHLISENTDRLQGEYVNAYCKFFGCSADYIFGMTEIISGNDDVRRFCESTGLSEKAVKRFVEELPEEAKNELTQWWSEVLESNLFYGLPMEWHSMCYELGQYYSAQNQISNIHKAAEKMDSSDEFVATLKTMMTENYEKEAKPHATAYFYHRSSIIDNLTQFLEESAEAYAVRKKKSIDAYFSWQLHKKLEADHLLKDAITEEN
;
A
#
# COMPACT_ATOMS: atom_id res chain seq x y z
N MET A 1 -32.07 8.80 13.80
CA MET A 1 -30.59 8.86 13.81
C MET A 1 -30.11 7.44 14.00
N ALA A 2 -29.44 6.85 13.00
CA ALA A 2 -28.84 5.52 13.19
C ALA A 2 -27.71 5.66 14.21
N HIS A 3 -27.77 4.90 15.28
CA HIS A 3 -26.85 5.00 16.40
C HIS A 3 -25.43 4.62 15.96
N LYS A 4 -24.49 5.55 16.17
CA LYS A 4 -23.03 5.45 15.99
C LYS A 4 -22.36 4.43 16.93
N THR A 5 -23.10 3.41 17.40
CA THR A 5 -22.68 2.49 18.48
C THR A 5 -22.68 1.02 18.05
N LEU A 6 -22.84 0.72 16.76
CA LEU A 6 -22.62 -0.62 16.24
C LEU A 6 -21.13 -0.80 15.94
N ASN A 7 -20.55 -1.91 16.39
CA ASN A 7 -19.21 -2.29 16.00
C ASN A 7 -19.17 -2.47 14.47
N HIS A 8 -18.57 -1.52 13.76
CA HIS A 8 -18.45 -1.51 12.31
C HIS A 8 -17.19 -2.24 11.80
N ASP A 9 -16.51 -2.99 12.66
CA ASP A 9 -15.24 -3.63 12.30
C ASP A 9 -15.42 -4.82 11.38
N ASP A 10 -16.58 -5.50 11.42
CA ASP A 10 -16.87 -6.61 10.52
C ASP A 10 -17.07 -6.12 9.08
N THR A 11 -15.99 -6.20 8.30
CA THR A 11 -15.97 -5.80 6.90
C THR A 11 -16.71 -6.78 5.99
N LYS A 12 -17.33 -7.87 6.48
CA LYS A 12 -18.17 -8.72 5.64
C LYS A 12 -19.46 -8.03 5.20
N PHE A 13 -19.93 -7.05 5.97
CA PHE A 13 -21.20 -6.38 5.72
C PHE A 13 -21.05 -5.12 4.87
N PHE A 14 -21.95 -4.97 3.89
CA PHE A 14 -22.02 -3.81 3.01
C PHE A 14 -22.10 -2.48 3.77
N TYR A 15 -23.00 -2.38 4.75
CA TYR A 15 -23.24 -1.14 5.47
C TYR A 15 -22.01 -0.68 6.28
N ASN A 16 -21.25 -1.62 6.87
CA ASN A 16 -20.01 -1.33 7.59
C ASN A 16 -18.93 -0.78 6.66
N ARG A 17 -18.79 -1.35 5.46
CA ARG A 17 -17.84 -0.84 4.46
C ARG A 17 -18.22 0.54 3.94
N LEU A 18 -19.51 0.77 3.69
CA LEU A 18 -20.00 2.09 3.29
C LEU A 18 -19.74 3.13 4.40
N TRP A 19 -19.95 2.78 5.67
CA TRP A 19 -19.57 3.63 6.80
C TRP A 19 -18.07 3.94 6.83
N LYS A 20 -17.21 2.92 6.73
CA LYS A 20 -15.74 3.12 6.69
C LYS A 20 -15.30 4.01 5.54
N LEU A 21 -15.90 3.87 4.35
CA LEU A 21 -15.64 4.74 3.20
C LEU A 21 -16.07 6.19 3.46
N MET A 22 -17.23 6.39 4.07
CA MET A 22 -17.69 7.72 4.48
C MET A 22 -16.73 8.37 5.49
N GLU A 23 -16.32 7.65 6.52
CA GLU A 23 -15.37 8.14 7.53
C GLU A 23 -14.02 8.53 6.90
N LYS A 24 -13.46 7.68 6.05
CA LYS A 24 -12.20 7.93 5.34
C LYS A 24 -12.25 9.20 4.47
N ASN A 25 -13.42 9.54 3.95
CA ASN A 25 -13.65 10.72 3.12
C ASN A 25 -14.21 11.93 3.90
N ASN A 26 -14.15 11.91 5.23
CA ASN A 26 -14.66 12.98 6.10
C ASN A 26 -16.15 13.29 5.87
N ILE A 27 -16.95 12.26 5.58
CA ILE A 27 -18.41 12.34 5.41
C ILE A 27 -19.07 11.81 6.68
N SER A 28 -19.50 12.72 7.55
CA SER A 28 -20.05 12.37 8.86
C SER A 28 -21.56 12.14 8.88
N THR A 29 -22.27 12.45 7.79
CA THR A 29 -23.74 12.36 7.74
C THR A 29 -24.24 11.81 6.41
N VAL A 30 -25.39 11.12 6.45
CA VAL A 30 -26.08 10.59 5.25
C VAL A 30 -26.48 11.72 4.31
N LYS A 31 -26.97 12.83 4.85
CA LYS A 31 -27.33 14.02 4.08
C LYS A 31 -26.13 14.56 3.30
N LYS A 32 -24.94 14.61 3.90
CA LYS A 32 -23.72 15.06 3.21
C LYS A 32 -23.39 14.13 2.03
N LEU A 33 -23.43 12.81 2.23
CA LEU A 33 -23.21 11.85 1.12
C LEU A 33 -24.26 12.02 0.01
N ALA A 34 -25.53 12.18 0.37
CA ALA A 34 -26.62 12.37 -0.59
C ALA A 34 -26.43 13.63 -1.44
N THR A 35 -26.05 14.74 -0.80
CA THR A 35 -25.74 15.99 -1.49
C THR A 35 -24.58 15.81 -2.46
N GLU A 36 -23.46 15.23 -2.01
CA GLU A 36 -22.26 15.07 -2.83
C GLU A 36 -22.49 14.13 -4.02
N LEU A 37 -23.22 13.02 -3.83
CA LEU A 37 -23.57 12.11 -4.94
C LEU A 37 -24.51 12.76 -5.96
N TYR A 38 -25.47 13.56 -5.50
CA TYR A 38 -26.39 14.26 -6.38
C TYR A 38 -25.71 15.39 -7.16
N GLU A 39 -24.88 16.20 -6.49
CA GLU A 39 -24.14 17.31 -7.11
C GLU A 39 -23.08 16.81 -8.09
N ALA A 40 -22.45 15.66 -7.83
CA ALA A 40 -21.57 14.99 -8.77
C ALA A 40 -22.31 14.36 -9.96
N GLY A 41 -23.65 14.39 -9.99
CA GLY A 41 -24.46 13.77 -11.04
C GLY A 41 -24.40 12.24 -11.09
N LEU A 42 -23.97 11.60 -10.00
CA LEU A 42 -23.79 10.15 -9.92
C LEU A 42 -25.10 9.41 -9.65
N VAL A 43 -26.10 10.11 -9.10
CA VAL A 43 -27.46 9.60 -8.87
C VAL A 43 -28.46 10.59 -9.41
N VAL A 44 -29.42 10.11 -10.21
CA VAL A 44 -30.43 10.97 -10.84
C VAL A 44 -31.80 10.65 -10.25
N VAL A 45 -32.51 11.69 -9.82
CA VAL A 45 -33.89 11.55 -9.34
C VAL A 45 -34.82 12.06 -10.42
N ASN A 46 -35.59 11.16 -11.02
CA ASN A 46 -36.66 11.53 -11.95
C ASN A 46 -37.78 12.23 -11.17
N GLN A 47 -37.84 13.55 -11.31
CA GLN A 47 -38.92 14.35 -10.73
C GLN A 47 -40.05 14.50 -11.74
N LYS A 48 -41.29 14.35 -11.26
CA LYS A 48 -42.47 14.73 -12.05
C LYS A 48 -42.47 16.24 -12.22
N GLN A 49 -42.92 16.73 -13.38
CA GLN A 49 -43.16 18.16 -13.58
C GLN A 49 -44.03 18.71 -12.45
N ASN A 50 -43.54 19.77 -11.82
CA ASN A 50 -44.18 20.45 -10.71
C ASN A 50 -43.94 21.96 -10.84
N TYR A 51 -44.65 22.75 -10.02
CA TYR A 51 -44.52 24.22 -10.01
C TYR A 51 -43.53 24.72 -8.95
N ASN A 52 -42.64 23.86 -8.45
CA ASN A 52 -41.66 24.25 -7.44
C ASN A 52 -40.48 25.00 -8.07
N SER A 53 -39.79 25.82 -7.27
CA SER A 53 -38.51 26.39 -7.68
C SER A 53 -37.43 25.30 -7.82
N ASP A 54 -36.41 25.59 -8.62
CA ASP A 54 -35.27 24.68 -8.81
C ASP A 54 -34.56 24.33 -7.50
N GLU A 55 -34.50 25.27 -6.56
CA GLU A 55 -33.92 25.08 -5.22
C GLU A 55 -34.71 24.05 -4.39
N VAL A 56 -36.05 24.16 -4.41
CA VAL A 56 -36.94 23.22 -3.72
C VAL A 56 -36.87 21.85 -4.38
N ASN A 57 -36.80 21.81 -5.71
CA ASN A 57 -36.63 20.58 -6.47
C ASN A 57 -35.29 19.90 -6.14
N LYS A 58 -34.18 20.64 -6.08
CA LYS A 58 -32.88 20.12 -5.64
C LYS A 58 -32.94 19.54 -4.22
N ALA A 59 -33.53 20.28 -3.27
CA ALA A 59 -33.66 19.81 -1.89
C ALA A 59 -34.50 18.53 -1.78
N ASN A 60 -35.59 18.43 -2.54
CA ASN A 60 -36.44 17.24 -2.60
C ASN A 60 -35.73 16.02 -3.22
N ALA A 61 -34.90 16.24 -4.25
CA ALA A 61 -34.08 15.20 -4.83
C ALA A 61 -33.07 14.65 -3.83
N ILE A 62 -32.29 15.54 -3.19
CA ILE A 62 -31.32 15.16 -2.16
C ILE A 62 -31.98 14.41 -1.01
N GLY A 63 -33.14 14.88 -0.52
CA GLY A 63 -33.88 14.19 0.53
C GLY A 63 -34.38 12.80 0.13
N SER A 64 -34.66 12.58 -1.16
CA SER A 64 -35.03 11.27 -1.69
C SER A 64 -33.82 10.33 -1.75
N VAL A 65 -32.67 10.83 -2.20
CA VAL A 65 -31.40 10.10 -2.19
C VAL A 65 -31.00 9.74 -0.75
N GLU A 66 -31.07 10.69 0.17
CA GLU A 66 -30.75 10.52 1.60
C GLU A 66 -31.53 9.36 2.22
N LYS A 67 -32.84 9.27 1.97
CA LYS A 67 -33.69 8.16 2.47
C LYS A 67 -33.22 6.79 1.98
N LYS A 68 -32.78 6.69 0.71
CA LYS A 68 -32.27 5.42 0.16
C LYS A 68 -30.93 5.06 0.79
N ILE A 69 -29.99 6.00 0.86
CA ILE A 69 -28.69 5.77 1.51
C ILE A 69 -28.87 5.38 2.98
N GLN A 70 -29.79 6.03 3.70
CA GLN A 70 -30.08 5.70 5.09
C GLN A 70 -30.55 4.25 5.25
N THR A 71 -31.32 3.73 4.28
CA THR A 71 -31.74 2.33 4.25
C THR A 71 -30.55 1.41 4.02
N HIS A 72 -29.65 1.76 3.09
CA HIS A 72 -28.45 0.97 2.80
C HIS A 72 -27.47 0.90 3.99
N LEU A 73 -27.45 1.93 4.86
CA LEU A 73 -26.60 1.99 6.05
C LEU A 73 -27.14 1.27 7.28
N ILE A 74 -28.40 0.83 7.26
CA ILE A 74 -29.05 0.12 8.38
C ILE A 74 -29.37 -1.34 8.01
N SER A 75 -29.57 -1.64 6.72
CA SER A 75 -29.91 -2.98 6.25
C SER A 75 -28.70 -3.93 6.36
N GLU A 76 -28.88 -5.07 7.01
CA GLU A 76 -27.85 -6.12 7.08
C GLU A 76 -27.63 -6.81 5.73
N ASN A 77 -28.70 -6.92 4.94
CA ASN A 77 -28.73 -7.56 3.63
C ASN A 77 -28.92 -6.55 2.49
N THR A 78 -28.48 -6.94 1.30
CA THR A 78 -28.36 -6.08 0.11
C THR A 78 -29.54 -6.20 -0.86
N ASP A 79 -30.61 -6.93 -0.51
CA ASP A 79 -31.77 -7.21 -1.38
C ASP A 79 -32.48 -5.97 -1.92
N ARG A 80 -32.39 -4.84 -1.20
CA ARG A 80 -33.02 -3.57 -1.55
C ARG A 80 -32.06 -2.57 -2.19
N LEU A 81 -30.79 -2.94 -2.35
CA LEU A 81 -29.75 -2.09 -2.90
C LEU A 81 -29.89 -2.03 -4.42
N GLN A 82 -30.20 -0.84 -4.95
CA GLN A 82 -30.29 -0.68 -6.40
C GLN A 82 -28.90 -0.57 -7.01
N GLY A 83 -28.67 -1.21 -8.15
CA GLY A 83 -27.37 -1.20 -8.86
C GLY A 83 -26.87 0.21 -9.22
N GLU A 84 -27.78 1.16 -9.45
CA GLU A 84 -27.45 2.59 -9.63
C GLU A 84 -26.65 3.14 -8.44
N TYR A 85 -27.06 2.83 -7.21
CA TYR A 85 -26.39 3.30 -6.00
C TYR A 85 -25.04 2.62 -5.80
N VAL A 86 -24.93 1.32 -6.11
CA VAL A 86 -23.64 0.61 -6.10
C VAL A 86 -22.65 1.30 -7.01
N ASN A 87 -23.05 1.57 -8.26
CA ASN A 87 -22.22 2.24 -9.24
C ASN A 87 -21.83 3.66 -8.77
N ALA A 88 -22.79 4.41 -8.21
CA ALA A 88 -22.54 5.74 -7.65
C ALA A 88 -21.52 5.70 -6.52
N TYR A 89 -21.64 4.76 -5.57
CA TYR A 89 -20.67 4.60 -4.49
C TYR A 89 -19.29 4.20 -5.00
N CYS A 90 -19.22 3.24 -5.92
CA CYS A 90 -17.95 2.78 -6.51
C CYS A 90 -17.20 3.94 -7.18
N LYS A 91 -17.91 4.74 -8.00
CA LYS A 91 -17.34 5.92 -8.66
C LYS A 91 -16.92 6.99 -7.67
N PHE A 92 -17.79 7.31 -6.70
CA PHE A 92 -17.55 8.37 -5.75
C PHE A 92 -16.37 8.08 -4.81
N PHE A 93 -16.29 6.85 -4.29
CA PHE A 93 -15.23 6.43 -3.37
C PHE A 93 -13.99 5.85 -4.05
N GLY A 94 -14.02 5.70 -5.39
CA GLY A 94 -12.94 5.09 -6.15
C GLY A 94 -12.70 3.62 -5.77
N CYS A 95 -13.77 2.89 -5.46
CA CYS A 95 -13.70 1.49 -5.03
C CYS A 95 -14.42 0.53 -5.98
N SER A 96 -14.09 -0.76 -5.88
CA SER A 96 -14.77 -1.81 -6.64
C SER A 96 -16.10 -2.22 -5.99
N ALA A 97 -16.99 -2.85 -6.78
CA ALA A 97 -18.20 -3.46 -6.25
C ALA A 97 -17.85 -4.66 -5.33
N ASP A 98 -16.87 -5.47 -5.72
CA ASP A 98 -16.38 -6.59 -4.92
C ASP A 98 -15.92 -6.13 -3.53
N TYR A 99 -15.24 -4.96 -3.47
CA TYR A 99 -14.90 -4.34 -2.19
C TYR A 99 -16.17 -4.00 -1.40
N ILE A 100 -17.08 -3.20 -1.96
CA ILE A 100 -18.21 -2.71 -1.17
C ILE A 100 -19.14 -3.83 -0.68
N PHE A 101 -19.19 -4.96 -1.40
CA PHE A 101 -19.93 -6.16 -1.03
C PHE A 101 -19.20 -7.13 -0.11
N GLY A 102 -17.96 -6.83 0.31
CA GLY A 102 -17.22 -7.71 1.23
C GLY A 102 -16.55 -8.92 0.59
N MET A 103 -16.39 -8.92 -0.74
CA MET A 103 -15.79 -10.04 -1.49
C MET A 103 -14.26 -9.95 -1.58
N THR A 104 -13.69 -8.75 -1.44
CA THR A 104 -12.24 -8.52 -1.43
C THR A 104 -11.88 -7.42 -0.43
N GLU A 105 -10.70 -7.49 0.20
CA GLU A 105 -10.18 -6.40 1.05
C GLU A 105 -9.48 -5.28 0.25
N ILE A 106 -9.32 -5.46 -1.07
CA ILE A 106 -8.72 -4.45 -1.96
C ILE A 106 -9.76 -3.39 -2.29
N ILE A 107 -9.54 -2.15 -1.87
CA ILE A 107 -10.48 -1.04 -2.05
C ILE A 107 -10.53 -0.65 -3.53
N SER A 108 -9.38 -0.54 -4.19
CA SER A 108 -9.24 0.09 -5.51
C SER A 108 -10.31 -0.33 -6.53
N GLY A 109 -10.94 0.67 -7.16
CA GLY A 109 -11.80 0.50 -8.32
C GLY A 109 -11.03 0.22 -9.63
N ASN A 110 -9.71 0.33 -9.62
CA ASN A 110 -8.85 0.00 -10.76
C ASN A 110 -8.62 -1.51 -10.83
N ASP A 111 -9.08 -2.13 -11.91
CA ASP A 111 -9.00 -3.58 -12.14
C ASP A 111 -7.55 -4.07 -12.23
N ASP A 112 -6.63 -3.28 -12.79
CA ASP A 112 -5.22 -3.65 -12.90
C ASP A 112 -4.56 -3.70 -11.52
N VAL A 113 -4.84 -2.69 -10.68
CA VAL A 113 -4.38 -2.67 -9.29
C VAL A 113 -4.92 -3.88 -8.53
N ARG A 114 -6.21 -4.19 -8.69
CA ARG A 114 -6.85 -5.32 -8.00
C ARG A 114 -6.24 -6.65 -8.40
N ARG A 115 -6.15 -6.93 -9.71
CA ARG A 115 -5.54 -8.16 -10.24
C ARG A 115 -4.09 -8.32 -9.80
N PHE A 116 -3.33 -7.23 -9.78
CA PHE A 116 -1.94 -7.26 -9.33
C PHE A 116 -1.85 -7.60 -7.84
N CYS A 117 -2.67 -6.96 -6.98
CA CYS A 117 -2.71 -7.29 -5.55
C CYS A 117 -3.08 -8.77 -5.31
N GLU A 118 -4.09 -9.28 -6.01
CA GLU A 118 -4.55 -10.66 -5.87
C GLU A 118 -3.52 -11.69 -6.34
N SER A 119 -2.81 -11.39 -7.43
CA SER A 119 -1.79 -12.29 -7.99
C SER A 119 -0.48 -12.29 -7.21
N THR A 120 -0.10 -11.17 -6.61
CA THR A 120 1.20 -11.03 -5.92
C THR A 120 1.11 -11.08 -4.41
N GLY A 121 -0.09 -10.90 -3.83
CA GLY A 121 -0.28 -10.74 -2.39
C GLY A 121 0.22 -9.39 -1.84
N LEU A 122 0.69 -8.48 -2.71
CA LEU A 122 1.12 -7.16 -2.30
C LEU A 122 -0.08 -6.29 -1.88
N SER A 123 0.16 -5.42 -0.90
CA SER A 123 -0.85 -4.45 -0.47
C SER A 123 -1.22 -3.47 -1.59
N GLU A 124 -2.47 -3.00 -1.61
CA GLU A 124 -2.95 -2.00 -2.57
C GLU A 124 -2.05 -0.75 -2.61
N LYS A 125 -1.60 -0.29 -1.46
CA LYS A 125 -0.70 0.86 -1.36
C LYS A 125 0.62 0.64 -2.10
N ALA A 126 1.19 -0.56 -2.02
CA ALA A 126 2.42 -0.90 -2.72
C ALA A 126 2.17 -0.98 -4.24
N VAL A 127 1.10 -1.63 -4.67
CA VAL A 127 0.75 -1.76 -6.10
C VAL A 127 0.46 -0.40 -6.74
N LYS A 128 -0.24 0.51 -6.05
CA LYS A 128 -0.50 1.86 -6.56
C LYS A 128 0.77 2.66 -6.86
N ARG A 129 1.85 2.44 -6.09
CA ARG A 129 3.17 3.03 -6.39
C ARG A 129 3.73 2.58 -7.73
N PHE A 130 3.40 1.38 -8.20
CA PHE A 130 3.83 0.84 -9.49
C PHE A 130 2.89 1.20 -10.64
N VAL A 131 1.59 1.34 -10.38
CA VAL A 131 0.57 1.48 -11.43
C VAL A 131 0.11 2.93 -11.63
N GLU A 132 -0.16 3.66 -10.55
CA GLU A 132 -0.87 4.94 -10.59
C GLU A 132 0.02 6.15 -10.27
N GLU A 133 1.07 5.96 -9.46
CA GLU A 133 1.84 7.06 -8.88
C GLU A 133 3.26 7.24 -9.47
N LEU A 134 3.57 6.59 -10.60
CA LEU A 134 4.87 6.78 -11.27
C LEU A 134 4.85 8.05 -12.13
N PRO A 135 5.74 9.02 -11.87
CA PRO A 135 5.90 10.19 -12.76
C PRO A 135 6.39 9.73 -14.13
N GLU A 136 5.76 10.18 -15.21
CA GLU A 136 6.09 9.71 -16.57
C GLU A 136 7.56 9.99 -16.95
N GLU A 137 8.11 11.09 -16.45
CA GLU A 137 9.52 11.48 -16.64
C GLU A 137 10.51 10.51 -15.97
N ALA A 138 10.13 9.92 -14.84
CA ALA A 138 10.99 9.03 -14.03
C ALA A 138 10.62 7.54 -14.19
N LYS A 139 9.54 7.24 -14.91
CA LYS A 139 8.96 5.90 -15.02
C LYS A 139 9.97 4.88 -15.49
N ASN A 140 10.74 5.19 -16.54
CA ASN A 140 11.72 4.27 -17.08
C ASN A 140 12.83 3.96 -16.08
N GLU A 141 13.39 4.98 -15.41
CA GLU A 141 14.49 4.79 -14.45
C GLU A 141 14.02 4.06 -13.19
N LEU A 142 12.84 4.42 -12.67
CA LEU A 142 12.26 3.78 -11.48
C LEU A 142 11.86 2.33 -11.75
N THR A 143 11.19 2.06 -12.87
CA THR A 143 10.81 0.69 -13.23
C THR A 143 12.02 -0.17 -13.53
N GLN A 144 13.05 0.38 -14.16
CA GLN A 144 14.32 -0.30 -14.38
C GLN A 144 15.00 -0.67 -13.05
N TRP A 145 15.09 0.28 -12.11
CA TRP A 145 15.67 0.00 -10.79
C TRP A 145 14.91 -1.10 -10.05
N TRP A 146 13.57 -1.04 -10.03
CA TRP A 146 12.77 -2.08 -9.40
C TRP A 146 12.90 -3.43 -10.11
N SER A 147 13.02 -3.44 -11.44
CA SER A 147 13.28 -4.68 -12.18
C SER A 147 14.62 -5.30 -11.75
N GLU A 148 15.68 -4.49 -11.66
CA GLU A 148 17.00 -4.94 -11.20
C GLU A 148 16.94 -5.53 -9.78
N VAL A 149 16.22 -4.88 -8.86
CA VAL A 149 16.03 -5.39 -7.50
C VAL A 149 15.27 -6.73 -7.51
N LEU A 150 14.15 -6.80 -8.23
CA LEU A 150 13.27 -7.97 -8.26
C LEU A 150 13.90 -9.17 -9.00
N GLU A 151 14.77 -8.92 -9.96
CA GLU A 151 15.53 -9.95 -10.69
C GLU A 151 16.79 -10.40 -9.93
N SER A 152 17.26 -9.61 -8.96
CA SER A 152 18.44 -9.93 -8.16
C SER A 152 18.17 -10.93 -7.03
N ASN A 153 19.26 -11.42 -6.43
CA ASN A 153 19.19 -12.24 -5.22
C ASN A 153 18.56 -11.52 -4.01
N LEU A 154 18.44 -10.18 -4.04
CA LEU A 154 17.77 -9.43 -2.98
C LEU A 154 16.28 -9.81 -2.86
N PHE A 155 15.64 -10.24 -3.95
CA PHE A 155 14.22 -10.59 -3.95
C PHE A 155 13.89 -11.66 -2.90
N TYR A 156 14.73 -12.69 -2.78
CA TYR A 156 14.60 -13.73 -1.76
C TYR A 156 15.46 -13.47 -0.54
N GLY A 157 16.71 -13.04 -0.74
CA GLY A 157 17.69 -12.91 0.34
C GLY A 157 17.29 -11.86 1.37
N LEU A 158 16.86 -10.68 0.92
CA LEU A 158 16.58 -9.58 1.83
C LEU A 158 15.39 -9.87 2.77
N PRO A 159 14.20 -10.32 2.30
CA PRO A 159 13.10 -10.64 3.19
C PRO A 159 13.41 -11.79 4.17
N MET A 160 14.17 -12.80 3.74
CA MET A 160 14.48 -13.96 4.58
C MET A 160 15.49 -13.62 5.68
N GLU A 161 16.53 -12.86 5.35
CA GLU A 161 17.49 -12.35 6.33
C GLU A 161 16.83 -11.35 7.30
N TRP A 162 15.96 -10.48 6.78
CA TRP A 162 15.18 -9.56 7.63
C TRP A 162 14.26 -10.31 8.60
N HIS A 163 13.56 -11.33 8.11
CA HIS A 163 12.71 -12.17 8.95
C HIS A 163 13.52 -12.85 10.07
N SER A 164 14.66 -13.46 9.72
CA SER A 164 15.55 -14.12 10.67
C SER A 164 16.09 -13.12 11.70
N MET A 165 16.55 -11.94 11.26
CA MET A 165 16.97 -10.85 12.14
C MET A 165 15.87 -10.47 13.14
N CYS A 166 14.63 -10.26 12.67
CA CYS A 166 13.51 -9.92 13.54
C CYS A 166 13.15 -11.04 14.52
N TYR A 167 13.20 -12.29 14.07
CA TYR A 167 12.96 -13.46 14.92
C TYR A 167 13.97 -13.52 16.07
N GLU A 168 15.26 -13.44 15.76
CA GLU A 168 16.35 -13.47 16.76
C GLU A 168 16.23 -12.33 17.77
N LEU A 169 15.90 -11.11 17.30
CA LEU A 169 15.64 -9.98 18.19
C LEU A 169 14.43 -10.21 19.11
N GLY A 170 13.36 -10.79 18.58
CA GLY A 170 12.17 -11.16 19.34
C GLY A 170 12.48 -12.16 20.45
N GLN A 171 13.27 -13.20 20.14
CA GLN A 171 13.71 -14.20 21.11
C GLN A 171 14.57 -13.58 22.22
N TYR A 172 15.52 -12.71 21.84
CA TYR A 172 16.32 -11.95 22.80
C TYR A 172 15.44 -11.14 23.75
N TYR A 173 14.48 -10.37 23.24
CA TYR A 173 13.57 -9.58 24.09
C TYR A 173 12.65 -10.43 24.95
N SER A 174 12.21 -11.60 24.46
CA SER A 174 11.45 -12.55 25.27
C SER A 174 12.24 -13.00 26.50
N ALA A 175 13.50 -13.40 26.33
CA ALA A 175 14.39 -13.80 27.43
C ALA A 175 14.65 -12.64 28.41
N GLN A 176 14.90 -11.43 27.91
CA GLN A 176 15.06 -10.23 28.76
C GLN A 176 13.80 -9.91 29.58
N ASN A 177 12.61 -10.09 28.98
CA ASN A 177 11.35 -9.94 29.70
C ASN A 177 11.17 -11.00 30.79
N GLN A 178 11.60 -12.25 30.56
CA GLN A 178 11.58 -13.28 31.60
C GLN A 178 12.49 -12.92 32.77
N ILE A 179 13.71 -12.44 32.50
CA ILE A 179 14.64 -11.94 33.53
C ILE A 179 13.99 -10.81 34.34
N SER A 180 13.38 -9.84 33.67
CA SER A 180 12.67 -8.73 34.33
C SER A 180 11.52 -9.24 35.24
N ASN A 181 10.76 -10.22 34.77
CA ASN A 181 9.67 -10.82 35.55
C ASN A 181 10.18 -11.60 36.76
N ILE A 182 11.29 -12.33 36.62
CA ILE A 182 11.97 -13.01 37.73
C ILE A 182 12.40 -12.00 38.79
N HIS A 183 13.00 -10.87 38.38
CA HIS A 183 13.40 -9.81 39.30
C HIS A 183 12.20 -9.24 40.08
N LYS A 184 11.11 -8.90 39.38
CA LYS A 184 9.88 -8.39 40.01
C LYS A 184 9.22 -9.41 40.93
N ALA A 185 9.29 -10.70 40.61
CA ALA A 185 8.74 -11.77 41.44
C ALA A 185 9.57 -11.94 42.72
N ALA A 186 10.90 -11.95 42.60
CA ALA A 186 11.82 -12.05 43.73
C ALA A 186 11.68 -10.86 44.70
N GLU A 187 11.46 -9.64 44.20
CA GLU A 187 11.21 -8.44 45.02
C GLU A 187 9.92 -8.51 45.85
N LYS A 188 8.92 -9.27 45.39
CA LYS A 188 7.65 -9.48 46.11
C LYS A 188 7.73 -10.60 47.14
N MET A 189 8.72 -11.47 47.03
CA MET A 189 9.03 -12.50 48.01
C MET A 189 9.96 -11.91 49.08
N ASP A 190 10.04 -12.51 50.27
CA ASP A 190 10.97 -12.04 51.30
C ASP A 190 12.42 -12.23 50.81
N SER A 191 13.01 -11.14 50.31
CA SER A 191 14.33 -11.13 49.69
C SER A 191 15.49 -11.47 50.65
N SER A 192 15.21 -11.62 51.95
CA SER A 192 16.19 -12.09 52.94
C SER A 192 16.37 -13.60 52.96
N ASP A 193 15.50 -14.35 52.24
CA ASP A 193 15.60 -15.80 52.08
C ASP A 193 16.71 -16.17 51.06
N GLU A 194 17.75 -16.84 51.55
CA GLU A 194 18.88 -17.34 50.77
C GLU A 194 18.43 -18.28 49.62
N PHE A 195 17.32 -19.00 49.82
CA PHE A 195 16.73 -19.84 48.78
C PHE A 195 16.19 -19.00 47.62
N VAL A 196 15.46 -17.92 47.91
CA VAL A 196 14.91 -17.01 46.89
C VAL A 196 16.04 -16.33 46.10
N ALA A 197 17.10 -15.90 46.78
CA ALA A 197 18.27 -15.31 46.14
C ALA A 197 19.00 -16.29 45.20
N THR A 198 19.16 -17.54 45.64
CA THR A 198 19.78 -18.60 44.84
C THR A 198 18.93 -18.94 43.61
N LEU A 199 17.62 -19.14 43.80
CA LEU A 199 16.70 -19.47 42.71
C LEU A 199 16.63 -18.34 41.66
N LYS A 200 16.55 -17.08 42.10
CA LYS A 200 16.60 -15.91 41.21
C LYS A 200 17.85 -15.94 40.33
N THR A 201 19.01 -16.11 40.95
CA THR A 201 20.31 -16.12 40.25
C THR A 201 20.36 -17.24 39.21
N MET A 202 20.00 -18.46 39.60
CA MET A 202 19.98 -19.61 38.67
C MET A 202 19.04 -19.39 37.48
N MET A 203 17.83 -18.87 37.73
CA MET A 203 16.86 -18.62 36.66
C MET A 203 17.31 -17.50 35.72
N THR A 204 17.85 -16.40 36.25
CA THR A 204 18.39 -15.31 35.45
C THR A 204 19.54 -15.78 34.58
N GLU A 205 20.52 -16.51 35.13
CA GLU A 205 21.67 -17.03 34.37
C GLU A 205 21.23 -17.96 33.21
N ASN A 206 20.19 -18.76 33.40
CA ASN A 206 19.67 -19.63 32.35
C ASN A 206 19.12 -18.82 31.17
N TYR A 207 18.30 -17.80 31.44
CA TYR A 207 17.77 -16.94 30.38
C TYR A 207 18.84 -16.03 29.77
N GLU A 208 19.87 -15.64 30.50
CA GLU A 208 21.02 -14.92 29.94
C GLU A 208 21.82 -15.80 28.96
N LYS A 209 22.05 -17.07 29.30
CA LYS A 209 22.69 -18.05 28.42
C LYS A 209 21.86 -18.29 27.16
N GLU A 210 20.54 -18.33 27.26
CA GLU A 210 19.62 -18.45 26.13
C GLU A 210 19.61 -17.17 25.26
N ALA A 211 19.63 -15.98 25.87
CA ALA A 211 19.56 -14.72 25.15
C ALA A 211 20.81 -14.40 24.32
N LYS A 212 22.00 -14.81 24.78
CA LYS A 212 23.29 -14.42 24.17
C LYS A 212 23.47 -14.90 22.72
N PRO A 213 23.17 -16.16 22.37
CA PRO A 213 23.16 -16.61 20.97
C PRO A 213 22.21 -15.79 20.09
N HIS A 214 21.00 -15.50 20.56
CA HIS A 214 20.00 -14.73 19.82
C HIS A 214 20.48 -13.30 19.54
N ALA A 215 21.08 -12.63 20.52
CA ALA A 215 21.69 -11.31 20.31
C ALA A 215 22.80 -11.36 19.25
N THR A 216 23.63 -12.41 19.26
CA THR A 216 24.71 -12.59 18.29
C THR A 216 24.18 -12.84 16.88
N ALA A 217 23.17 -13.72 16.75
CA ALA A 217 22.52 -14.03 15.49
C ALA A 217 21.80 -12.81 14.90
N TYR A 218 21.14 -11.99 15.73
CA TYR A 218 20.57 -10.71 15.30
C TYR A 218 21.61 -9.82 14.60
N PHE A 219 22.78 -9.61 15.20
CA PHE A 219 23.83 -8.80 14.59
C PHE A 219 24.40 -9.44 13.32
N TYR A 220 24.51 -10.76 13.28
CA TYR A 220 24.91 -11.50 12.08
C TYR A 220 23.97 -11.25 10.90
N HIS A 221 22.66 -11.47 11.08
CA HIS A 221 21.67 -11.25 10.01
C HIS A 221 21.63 -9.78 9.59
N ARG A 222 21.72 -8.85 10.55
CA ARG A 222 21.81 -7.41 10.24
C ARG A 222 23.02 -7.09 9.36
N SER A 223 24.18 -7.65 9.66
CA SER A 223 25.38 -7.47 8.83
C SER A 223 25.21 -8.10 7.45
N SER A 224 24.66 -9.31 7.35
CA SER A 224 24.38 -9.96 6.06
C SER A 224 23.48 -9.11 5.16
N ILE A 225 22.43 -8.49 5.72
CA ILE A 225 21.57 -7.55 4.99
C ILE A 225 22.37 -6.38 4.43
N ILE A 226 23.25 -5.79 5.24
CA ILE A 226 24.06 -4.64 4.83
C ILE A 226 25.02 -5.05 3.71
N ASP A 227 25.73 -6.16 3.87
CA ASP A 227 26.70 -6.63 2.89
C ASP A 227 26.03 -6.95 1.55
N ASN A 228 24.89 -7.65 1.56
CA ASN A 228 24.13 -7.98 0.36
C ASN A 228 23.61 -6.72 -0.36
N LEU A 229 23.11 -5.73 0.39
CA LEU A 229 22.65 -4.46 -0.18
C LEU A 229 23.82 -3.66 -0.77
N THR A 230 24.95 -3.57 -0.05
CA THR A 230 26.14 -2.87 -0.55
C THR A 230 26.62 -3.49 -1.85
N GLN A 231 26.77 -4.82 -1.90
CA GLN A 231 27.20 -5.52 -3.11
C GLN A 231 26.26 -5.23 -4.28
N PHE A 232 24.95 -5.36 -4.09
CA PHE A 232 23.97 -5.07 -5.15
C PHE A 232 24.06 -3.61 -5.65
N LEU A 233 24.22 -2.65 -4.73
CA LEU A 233 24.30 -1.23 -5.09
C LEU A 233 25.58 -0.92 -5.87
N GLU A 234 26.70 -1.52 -5.50
CA GLU A 234 27.97 -1.37 -6.21
C GLU A 234 27.88 -1.95 -7.63
N GLU A 235 27.39 -3.19 -7.77
CA GLU A 235 27.18 -3.85 -9.06
C GLU A 235 26.21 -3.06 -9.95
N SER A 236 25.11 -2.56 -9.38
CA SER A 236 24.11 -1.76 -10.10
C SER A 236 24.67 -0.42 -10.56
N ALA A 237 25.47 0.25 -9.72
CA ALA A 237 26.11 1.51 -10.06
C ALA A 237 27.13 1.36 -11.20
N GLU A 238 27.93 0.30 -11.17
CA GLU A 238 28.85 -0.04 -12.25
C GLU A 238 28.10 -0.33 -13.56
N ALA A 239 27.05 -1.15 -13.50
CA ALA A 239 26.22 -1.46 -14.66
C ALA A 239 25.56 -0.20 -15.25
N TYR A 240 25.09 0.71 -14.40
CA TYR A 240 24.56 2.01 -14.82
C TYR A 240 25.61 2.85 -15.54
N ALA A 241 26.81 2.99 -14.96
CA ALA A 241 27.90 3.76 -15.56
C ALA A 241 28.28 3.23 -16.96
N VAL A 242 28.35 1.91 -17.12
CA VAL A 242 28.62 1.27 -18.41
C VAL A 242 27.52 1.54 -19.43
N ARG A 243 26.25 1.40 -19.05
CA ARG A 243 25.10 1.69 -19.94
C ARG A 243 25.07 3.15 -20.38
N LYS A 244 25.34 4.09 -19.46
CA LYS A 244 25.36 5.52 -19.76
C LYS A 244 26.49 5.88 -20.71
N LYS A 245 27.68 5.29 -20.54
CA LYS A 245 28.78 5.48 -21.49
C LYS A 245 28.40 5.00 -22.90
N LYS A 246 27.86 3.79 -23.01
CA LYS A 246 27.40 3.23 -24.31
C LYS A 246 26.37 4.10 -25.00
N SER A 247 25.41 4.68 -24.27
CA SER A 247 24.39 5.54 -24.86
C SER A 247 24.95 6.88 -25.36
N ILE A 248 25.91 7.45 -24.63
CA ILE A 248 26.64 8.65 -25.08
C ILE A 248 27.44 8.35 -26.35
N ASP A 249 28.19 7.24 -26.37
CA ASP A 249 28.99 6.84 -27.54
C ASP A 249 28.10 6.62 -28.77
N ALA A 250 26.96 5.95 -28.60
CA ALA A 250 25.98 5.73 -29.66
C ALA A 250 25.38 7.04 -30.19
N TYR A 251 25.07 8.00 -29.32
CA TYR A 251 24.56 9.32 -29.71
C TYR A 251 25.57 10.08 -30.58
N PHE A 252 26.84 10.14 -30.17
CA PHE A 252 27.87 10.80 -30.96
C PHE A 252 28.13 10.09 -32.29
N SER A 253 28.16 8.76 -32.30
CA SER A 253 28.30 7.99 -33.53
C SER A 253 27.16 8.29 -34.52
N TRP A 254 25.92 8.35 -34.03
CA TRP A 254 24.76 8.68 -34.86
C TRP A 254 24.82 10.12 -35.42
N GLN A 255 25.18 11.10 -34.59
CA GLN A 255 25.35 12.50 -35.03
C GLN A 255 26.43 12.64 -36.10
N LEU A 256 27.54 11.92 -35.94
CA LEU A 256 28.62 11.89 -36.93
C LEU A 256 28.16 11.28 -38.25
N HIS A 257 27.47 10.13 -38.22
CA HIS A 257 26.91 9.52 -39.43
C HIS A 257 25.93 10.45 -40.15
N LYS A 258 25.02 11.10 -39.41
CA LYS A 258 24.06 12.05 -39.99
C LYS A 258 24.75 13.24 -40.68
N LYS A 259 25.82 13.76 -40.10
CA LYS A 259 26.60 14.84 -40.73
C LYS A 259 27.33 14.36 -41.99
N LEU A 260 27.93 13.17 -41.94
CA LEU A 260 28.59 12.59 -43.11
C LEU A 260 27.61 12.35 -44.26
N GLU A 261 26.44 11.79 -43.99
CA GLU A 261 25.38 11.60 -44.99
C GLU A 261 24.90 12.93 -45.59
N ALA A 262 24.73 13.97 -44.77
CA ALA A 262 24.35 15.30 -45.26
C ALA A 262 25.42 15.92 -46.16
N ASP A 263 26.71 15.77 -45.81
CA ASP A 263 27.83 16.25 -46.63
C ASP A 263 27.97 15.47 -47.94
N HIS A 264 27.66 14.17 -47.94
CA HIS A 264 27.64 13.35 -49.16
C HIS A 264 26.52 13.80 -50.10
N LEU A 265 25.30 14.00 -49.60
CA LEU A 265 24.16 14.50 -50.39
C LEU A 265 24.43 15.91 -50.98
N LEU A 266 25.12 16.77 -50.23
CA LEU A 266 25.52 18.11 -50.71
C LEU A 266 26.56 18.05 -51.83
N LYS A 267 27.52 17.12 -51.73
CA LYS A 267 28.53 16.91 -52.79
C LYS A 267 27.91 16.32 -54.04
N ASP A 268 27.01 15.35 -53.91
CA ASP A 268 26.33 14.74 -55.05
C ASP A 268 25.48 15.79 -55.81
N ALA A 269 24.77 16.68 -55.09
CA ALA A 269 24.01 17.77 -55.69
C ALA A 269 24.86 18.80 -56.45
N ILE A 270 26.07 19.13 -55.96
CA ILE A 270 27.01 20.04 -56.65
C ILE A 270 27.63 19.38 -57.89
N THR A 271 27.72 18.05 -57.92
CA THR A 271 28.28 17.30 -59.03
C THR A 271 27.26 17.07 -60.15
N GLU A 272 25.95 17.11 -59.86
CA GLU A 272 24.87 17.03 -60.85
C GLU A 272 24.54 18.38 -61.53
N GLU A 273 24.97 19.51 -60.97
CA GLU A 273 24.78 20.86 -61.55
C GLU A 273 25.93 21.36 -62.45
N ASN A 274 27.00 20.57 -62.64
CA ASN A 274 28.11 20.87 -63.55
C ASN A 274 28.19 19.86 -64.71
#